data_AF-A0A419KA52-F1
#
_entry.id   AF-A0A419KA52-F1
#
_cell.length_a   1.000
_cell.length_b   1.000
_cell.length_c   1.000
_cell.angle_alpha   90.00
_cell.angle_beta   90.00
_cell.angle_gamma   90.00
#
_symmetry.space_group_name_H-M   'P 1'
#
loop_
_entity.id
_entity.type
_entity.pdbx_description
1 polymer ?
#
loop_
_entity_poly.entity_id
_entity_poly.type
_entity_poly.pdbx_seq_one_letter_code
_entity_poly.pdbx_strand_id
1 'polypeptide(L)' 'MATPHVSGVAAMMLQKDPTLTQPQVEDSLKGTATPLPTAIPGWPFAYNWVRWPGGDVYAFLWAADATGAGIIQADAALA' A
#
# COMPACT_ATOMS: atom_id res chain seq x y z
N MET A 1 1.25 -1.22 12.14
CA MET A 1 2.70 -1.08 11.90
C MET A 1 2.96 -0.92 10.40
N ALA A 2 2.66 0.25 9.80
CA ALA A 2 2.91 0.47 8.36
C ALA A 2 4.18 1.30 8.12
N THR A 3 4.33 2.42 8.83
CA THR A 3 5.48 3.32 8.76
C THR A 3 6.84 2.61 8.84
N PRO A 4 7.14 1.75 9.84
CA PRO A 4 8.46 1.11 9.92
C PRO A 4 8.75 0.16 8.76
N HIS A 5 7.72 -0.47 8.15
CA HIS A 5 7.91 -1.33 6.99
C HIS A 5 8.23 -0.51 5.74
N VAL A 6 7.49 0.58 5.50
CA VAL A 6 7.74 1.47 4.36
C VAL A 6 9.11 2.14 4.48
N SER A 7 9.47 2.63 5.67
CA SER A 7 10.80 3.22 5.89
C SER A 7 11.93 2.21 5.73
N GLY A 8 11.70 0.94 6.08
CA GLY A 8 12.67 -0.13 5.87
C GLY A 8 12.93 -0.39 4.38
N VAL A 9 11.87 -0.44 3.56
CA VAL A 9 12.03 -0.60 2.10
C VAL A 9 12.71 0.62 1.48
N ALA A 10 12.33 1.84 1.87
CA ALA A 10 13.00 3.06 1.42
C ALA A 10 14.50 3.07 1.78
N ALA A 11 14.85 2.59 2.99
CA ALA A 11 16.24 2.45 3.40
C ALA A 11 17.00 1.41 2.53
N MET A 12 16.38 0.28 2.18
CA MET A 12 16.98 -0.69 1.25
C MET A 12 17.17 -0.10 -0.16
N MET A 13 16.24 0.73 -0.64
CA MET A 13 16.37 1.40 -1.95
C MET A 13 17.57 2.34 -1.95
N LEU A 14 17.73 3.15 -0.90
CA LEU A 14 18.89 4.03 -0.72
C LEU A 14 20.20 3.25 -0.47
N GLN A 15 20.12 2.06 0.12
CA GLN A 15 21.27 1.17 0.24
C GLN A 15 21.73 0.66 -1.12
N LYS A 16 20.80 0.34 -2.04
CA LYS A 16 21.10 -0.09 -3.41
C LYS A 16 21.63 1.08 -4.25
N ASP A 17 20.97 2.22 -4.19
CA ASP A 17 21.36 3.45 -4.90
C ASP A 17 21.20 4.69 -3.97
N PRO A 18 22.31 5.20 -3.41
CA PRO A 18 22.27 6.33 -2.49
C PRO A 18 22.02 7.67 -3.20
N THR A 19 21.97 7.71 -4.54
CA THR A 19 21.69 8.93 -5.31
C THR A 19 20.20 9.19 -5.52
N LEU A 20 19.34 8.24 -5.15
CA LEU A 20 17.90 8.37 -5.26
C LEU A 20 17.37 9.57 -4.47
N THR A 21 16.54 10.36 -5.13
CA THR A 21 15.79 11.45 -4.52
C THR A 21 14.48 10.94 -3.91
N GLN A 22 13.91 11.71 -2.99
CA GLN A 22 12.63 11.38 -2.38
C GLN A 22 11.51 11.11 -3.42
N PRO A 23 11.33 11.93 -4.48
CA PRO A 23 10.31 11.65 -5.50
C PRO A 23 10.54 10.33 -6.22
N GLN A 24 11.79 9.98 -6.55
CA GLN A 24 12.10 8.70 -7.20
C GLN A 24 11.78 7.49 -6.32
N VAL A 25 12.04 7.60 -5.01
CA VAL A 25 11.66 6.57 -4.04
C VAL A 25 10.14 6.42 -3.99
N GLU A 26 9.41 7.53 -3.90
CA GLU A 26 7.95 7.53 -3.85
C GLU A 26 7.31 6.98 -5.13
N ASP A 27 7.83 7.37 -6.29
CA ASP A 27 7.37 6.91 -7.60
C ASP A 27 7.57 5.40 -7.77
N SER A 28 8.73 4.87 -7.37
CA SER A 28 8.97 3.43 -7.41
C SER A 28 8.05 2.68 -6.46
N LEU A 29 7.92 3.13 -5.19
CA LEU A 29 7.04 2.48 -4.21
C LEU A 29 5.57 2.48 -4.64
N LYS A 30 5.07 3.57 -5.21
CA LYS A 30 3.69 3.66 -5.70
C LYS A 30 3.50 2.92 -7.02
N GLY A 31 4.44 3.02 -7.95
CA GLY A 31 4.36 2.41 -9.27
C GLY A 31 4.45 0.88 -9.25
N THR A 32 5.04 0.32 -8.20
CA THR A 32 5.18 -1.14 -8.01
C THR A 32 4.20 -1.72 -6.99
N ALA A 33 3.39 -0.88 -6.34
CA ALA A 33 2.42 -1.35 -5.36
C ALA A 33 1.34 -2.22 -6.03
N THR A 34 0.97 -3.31 -5.37
CA THR A 34 -0.18 -4.13 -5.76
C THR A 34 -1.46 -3.40 -5.37
N PRO A 35 -2.32 -3.01 -6.33
CA PRO A 35 -3.55 -2.30 -6.02
C PRO A 35 -4.47 -3.16 -5.16
N LEU A 36 -5.02 -2.56 -4.10
CA LEU A 36 -6.12 -3.16 -3.34
C LEU A 36 -7.45 -2.66 -3.90
N PRO A 37 -8.58 -3.35 -3.62
CA PRO A 37 -9.90 -2.87 -4.02
C PRO A 37 -10.08 -1.42 -3.60
N THR A 38 -10.19 -0.55 -4.60
CA THR A 38 -10.51 0.86 -4.43
C THR A 38 -12.02 1.05 -4.58
N ALA A 39 -12.48 2.29 -4.54
CA ALA A 39 -13.89 2.70 -4.60
C ALA A 39 -14.84 1.73 -5.32
N ILE A 40 -15.97 1.44 -4.69
CA ILE A 40 -17.13 0.87 -5.38
C ILE A 40 -17.52 1.87 -6.48
N PRO A 41 -17.65 1.45 -7.75
CA PRO A 41 -18.03 2.34 -8.83
C PRO A 41 -19.31 3.12 -8.49
N GLY A 42 -19.24 4.45 -8.56
CA GLY A 42 -20.35 5.34 -8.23
C GLY A 42 -20.51 5.71 -6.74
N TRP A 43 -19.61 5.26 -5.87
CA TRP A 43 -19.67 5.54 -4.43
C TRP A 43 -18.31 6.02 -3.89
N PRO A 44 -18.28 6.87 -2.85
CA PRO A 44 -17.05 7.39 -2.26
C PRO A 44 -16.38 6.40 -1.27
N PHE A 45 -16.72 5.11 -1.35
CA PHE A 45 -16.29 4.10 -0.38
C PHE A 45 -15.65 2.89 -1.05
N ALA A 46 -14.62 2.33 -0.44
CA ALA A 46 -14.13 0.98 -0.71
C ALA A 46 -14.74 0.00 0.30
N TYR A 47 -14.84 -1.29 -0.05
CA TYR A 47 -15.31 -2.32 0.88
C TYR A 47 -14.45 -3.57 0.86
N ASN A 48 -14.40 -4.27 2.00
CA ASN A 48 -13.85 -5.61 2.07
C ASN A 48 -14.54 -6.44 3.17
N TRP A 49 -14.41 -7.76 3.08
CA TRP A 49 -14.90 -8.70 4.08
C TRP A 49 -13.84 -8.92 5.17
N VAL A 50 -14.19 -8.63 6.42
CA VAL A 50 -13.31 -8.80 7.57
C VAL A 50 -13.84 -9.92 8.44
N ARG A 51 -12.98 -10.90 8.72
CA ARG A 51 -13.26 -11.96 9.70
C ARG A 51 -13.00 -11.42 11.10
N TRP A 52 -14.03 -11.42 11.93
CA TRP A 52 -13.95 -11.03 13.34
C TRP A 52 -13.34 -12.17 14.18
N PRO A 53 -12.71 -11.89 15.34
CA PRO A 53 -12.18 -12.93 16.22
C PRO A 53 -13.19 -14.01 16.63
N GLY A 54 -14.49 -13.68 16.66
CA GLY A 54 -15.57 -14.64 16.94
C GLY A 54 -15.88 -15.63 15.80
N GLY A 55 -15.27 -15.47 14.63
CA GLY A 55 -15.47 -16.33 13.45
C GLY A 55 -16.43 -15.76 12.41
N ASP A 56 -17.31 -14.84 12.80
CA ASP A 56 -18.21 -14.11 11.90
C ASP A 56 -17.44 -13.27 10.87
N VAL A 57 -18.08 -13.02 9.72
CA VAL A 57 -17.52 -12.21 8.64
C VAL A 57 -18.45 -11.03 8.36
N TYR A 58 -17.90 -9.82 8.35
CA TYR A 58 -18.65 -8.58 8.14
C TYR A 58 -18.09 -7.79 6.97
N ALA A 59 -18.97 -7.07 6.26
CA ALA A 59 -18.54 -6.05 5.30
C ALA A 59 -18.14 -4.78 6.04
N PHE A 60 -16.93 -4.30 5.79
CA PHE A 60 -16.46 -3.01 6.26
C PHE A 60 -16.30 -2.05 5.10
N LEU A 61 -16.63 -0.80 5.35
CA LEU A 61 -16.53 0.31 4.40
C LEU A 61 -15.44 1.27 4.90
N TRP A 62 -14.59 1.72 3.98
CA TRP A 62 -13.59 2.76 4.19
C TRP A 62 -13.72 3.84 3.13
N ALA A 63 -12.98 4.94 3.27
CA ALA A 63 -12.84 5.91 2.19
C ALA A 63 -12.28 5.25 0.92
N ALA A 64 -12.71 5.74 -0.24
CA ALA A 64 -12.29 5.26 -1.55
C ALA A 64 -10.77 5.16 -1.77
N ASP A 65 -10.00 6.00 -1.05
CA ASP A 65 -8.55 6.16 -1.13
C ASP A 65 -7.80 5.57 0.08
N ALA A 66 -8.48 4.80 0.93
CA ALA A 66 -7.91 4.30 2.20
C ALA A 66 -6.62 3.48 2.05
N THR A 67 -6.33 2.96 0.85
CA THR A 67 -5.15 2.15 0.56
C THR A 67 -4.10 2.87 -0.30
N GLY A 68 -4.37 4.11 -0.73
CA GLY A 68 -3.49 4.84 -1.66
C GLY A 68 -3.21 4.05 -2.94
N ALA A 69 -1.92 3.83 -3.25
CA ALA A 69 -1.49 3.02 -4.40
C ALA A 69 -1.62 1.51 -4.16
N GLY A 70 -1.84 1.06 -2.91
CA GLY A 70 -1.98 -0.35 -2.54
C GLY A 70 -0.87 -0.88 -1.64
N ILE A 71 -0.62 -2.19 -1.70
CA ILE A 71 0.39 -2.87 -0.88
C ILE A 71 1.76 -2.81 -1.58
N ILE A 72 2.75 -2.21 -0.93
CA ILE A 72 4.12 -2.13 -1.44
C ILE A 72 4.69 -3.52 -1.77
N GLN A 73 5.39 -3.62 -2.90
CA GLN A 73 6.14 -4.82 -3.30
C GLN A 73 7.64 -4.49 -3.21
N ALA A 74 8.29 -4.94 -2.13
CA ALA A 74 9.66 -4.53 -1.83
C ALA A 74 10.66 -4.99 -2.89
N ASP A 75 10.51 -6.22 -3.39
CA ASP A 75 11.31 -6.80 -4.46
C ASP A 75 11.18 -6.03 -5.77
N ALA A 76 9.95 -5.69 -6.17
CA ALA A 76 9.70 -4.90 -7.38
C ALA A 76 10.22 -3.46 -7.25
N ALA A 77 10.06 -2.83 -6.08
CA ALA A 77 10.57 -1.47 -5.82
C ALA A 77 12.11 -1.39 -5.81
N LEU A 78 12.76 -2.53 -5.54
CA LEU A 78 14.22 -2.70 -5.50
C LEU A 78 14.80 -3.28 -6.79
N ALA A 79 14.00 -3.58 -7.82
CA ALA A 79 14.47 -4.11 -9.11
C ALA A 79 15.37 -3.10 -9.83
#